data_AF-A0A2R4BG16-F1
#
_entry.id   AF-A0A2R4BG16-F1
#
_cell.length_a   1.000
_cell.length_b   1.000
_cell.length_c   1.000
_cell.angle_alpha   90.00
_cell.angle_beta   90.00
_cell.angle_gamma   90.00
#
_symmetry.space_group_name_H-M   'P 1'
#
loop_
_entity.id
_entity.type
_entity.pdbx_description
1 polymer ?
#
loop_
_entity_poly.entity_id
_entity_poly.type
_entity_poly.pdbx_seq_one_letter_code
_entity_poly.pdbx_strand_id
1 'polypeptide(L)' 'MRNLVTLSDSIGGNLTGAGFALETIANLLGADGSEHFLNKDHINGLVHAVLTISVYVKDAGYSLCEAAEIAQEGGAQ' A
#
# COMPACT_ATOMS: atom_id res chain seq x y z
N MET A 1 -8.91 21.67 -3.00
CA MET A 1 -9.93 20.60 -2.77
C MET A 1 -10.09 19.60 -3.92
N ARG A 2 -10.40 19.97 -5.19
CA ARG A 2 -10.59 18.99 -6.29
C ARG A 2 -9.39 18.05 -6.52
N ASN A 3 -8.17 18.57 -6.42
CA ASN A 3 -6.94 17.78 -6.58
C ASN A 3 -6.81 16.69 -5.49
N LEU A 4 -7.04 17.05 -4.22
CA LEU A 4 -7.02 16.11 -3.11
C LEU A 4 -8.06 15.00 -3.24
N VAL A 5 -9.30 15.33 -3.65
CA VAL A 5 -10.36 14.31 -3.80
C VAL A 5 -10.00 13.28 -4.87
N THR A 6 -9.55 13.73 -6.05
CA THR A 6 -9.15 12.82 -7.13
C THR A 6 -7.90 12.00 -6.77
N LEU A 7 -6.94 12.61 -6.07
CA LEU A 7 -5.75 11.90 -5.60
C LEU A 7 -6.11 10.84 -4.55
N SER A 8 -6.95 11.17 -3.58
CA SER A 8 -7.44 10.25 -2.56
C SER A 8 -8.22 9.08 -3.16
N ASP A 9 -9.05 9.32 -4.18
CA ASP A 9 -9.79 8.28 -4.89
C ASP A 9 -8.83 7.30 -5.58
N SER A 10 -7.87 7.83 -6.35
CA SER A 10 -6.89 7.00 -7.06
C SER A 10 -5.95 6.24 -6.11
N ILE A 11 -5.40 6.92 -5.11
CA ILE A 11 -4.48 6.30 -4.14
C ILE A 11 -5.24 5.31 -3.25
N GLY A 12 -6.47 5.61 -2.86
CA GLY A 12 -7.31 4.73 -2.04
C GLY A 12 -7.55 3.37 -2.70
N GLY A 13 -7.85 3.35 -4.00
CA GLY A 13 -7.98 2.10 -4.75
C GLY A 13 -6.69 1.27 -4.75
N ASN A 14 -5.56 1.93 -4.98
CA ASN A 14 -4.27 1.25 -5.00
C ASN A 14 -3.82 0.76 -3.61
N LEU A 15 -4.05 1.53 -2.55
CA LEU A 15 -3.78 1.12 -1.16
C LEU A 15 -4.66 -0.06 -0.75
N THR A 16 -5.91 -0.10 -1.21
CA THR A 16 -6.79 -1.27 -1.02
C THR A 16 -6.21 -2.50 -1.70
N GLY A 17 -5.74 -2.36 -2.95
CA GLY A 17 -5.05 -3.43 -3.67
C GLY A 17 -3.76 -3.89 -2.98
N ALA A 18 -2.97 -2.95 -2.44
CA ALA A 18 -1.80 -3.25 -1.63
C ALA A 18 -2.16 -4.04 -0.37
N GLY A 19 -3.28 -3.72 0.28
CA GLY A 19 -3.83 -4.49 1.40
C GLY A 19 -4.15 -5.94 1.02
N PHE A 20 -4.88 -6.16 -0.09
CA PHE A 20 -5.17 -7.51 -0.58
C PHE A 20 -3.90 -8.29 -0.93
N ALA A 21 -2.89 -7.63 -1.51
CA ALA A 21 -1.60 -8.26 -1.79
C ALA A 21 -0.89 -8.69 -0.50
N LEU A 22 -0.86 -7.84 0.52
CA LEU A 22 -0.26 -8.18 1.82
C LEU A 22 -0.99 -9.31 2.52
N GLU A 23 -2.33 -9.33 2.48
CA GLU A 23 -3.14 -10.42 3.03
C GLU A 23 -2.85 -11.74 2.32
N THR A 24 -2.77 -11.72 0.98
CA THR A 24 -2.41 -12.89 0.18
C THR A 24 -1.02 -13.41 0.54
N ILE A 25 -0.03 -12.52 0.69
CA ILE A 25 1.32 -12.89 1.11
C ILE A 25 1.30 -13.47 2.54
N ALA A 26 0.56 -12.87 3.47
CA ALA A 26 0.43 -13.38 4.83
C ALA A 26 -0.18 -14.80 4.84
N ASN A 27 -1.20 -15.04 4.03
CA ASN A 27 -1.80 -16.36 3.87
C ASN A 27 -0.80 -17.37 3.31
N LEU A 28 -0.04 -17.02 2.26
CA LEU A 28 1.04 -17.87 1.74
C LEU A 28 2.11 -18.19 2.80
N LEU A 29 2.34 -17.27 3.75
CA LEU A 29 3.24 -17.45 4.88
C LEU A 29 2.60 -18.21 6.06
N GLY A 30 1.35 -18.66 5.93
CA GLY A 30 0.66 -19.54 6.89
C GLY A 30 -0.35 -18.84 7.80
N ALA A 31 -0.69 -17.56 7.58
CA ALA A 31 -1.69 -16.86 8.39
C ALA A 31 -3.10 -17.47 8.30
N ASP A 32 -3.39 -18.19 7.20
CA ASP A 32 -4.63 -18.93 6.99
C ASP A 32 -4.62 -20.34 7.62
N GLY A 33 -3.52 -20.72 8.28
CA GLY A 33 -3.34 -22.05 8.87
C GLY A 33 -3.08 -23.17 7.86
N SER A 34 -2.86 -22.85 6.58
CA SER A 34 -2.58 -23.84 5.52
C SER A 34 -1.08 -23.99 5.26
N GLU A 35 -0.67 -25.20 4.85
CA GLU A 35 0.71 -25.45 4.39
C GLU A 35 0.84 -25.14 2.90
N HIS A 36 1.69 -24.16 2.56
CA HIS A 36 1.88 -23.70 1.17
C HIS A 36 3.19 -24.22 0.51
N PHE A 37 3.88 -25.17 1.14
CA PHE A 37 5.12 -25.84 0.65
C PHE A 37 6.15 -24.89 -0.02
N LEU A 38 6.39 -23.73 0.59
CA LEU A 38 7.31 -22.73 0.05
C LEU A 38 8.77 -23.12 0.26
N ASN A 39 9.57 -23.02 -0.80
CA ASN A 39 11.02 -23.14 -0.70
C ASN A 39 11.66 -21.77 -0.36
N LYS A 40 12.98 -21.77 -0.10
CA LYS A 40 13.71 -20.56 0.29
C LYS A 40 13.62 -19.43 -0.74
N ASP A 41 13.59 -19.75 -2.03
CA ASP A 41 13.53 -18.73 -3.08
C ASP A 41 12.14 -18.08 -3.17
N HIS A 42 11.07 -18.87 -2.95
CA HIS A 42 9.72 -18.33 -2.81
C HIS A 42 9.63 -17.38 -1.62
N ILE A 43 10.15 -17.77 -0.46
CA ILE A 43 10.16 -16.93 0.74
C ILE A 43 10.93 -15.63 0.49
N ASN A 44 12.11 -15.71 -0.14
CA ASN A 44 12.87 -14.52 -0.52
C ASN A 44 12.08 -13.60 -1.45
N GLY A 45 11.37 -14.15 -2.44
CA GLY A 45 10.50 -13.40 -3.34
C GLY A 45 9.37 -12.68 -2.58
N LEU A 46 8.70 -13.38 -1.66
CA LEU A 46 7.63 -12.81 -0.84
C LEU A 46 8.15 -11.67 0.07
N VAL A 47 9.34 -11.83 0.67
CA VAL A 47 9.97 -10.77 1.47
C VAL A 47 10.23 -9.51 0.64
N HIS A 48 10.73 -9.66 -0.59
CA HIS A 48 10.93 -8.52 -1.49
C HIS A 48 9.61 -7.91 -1.94
N ALA A 49 8.57 -8.71 -2.17
CA ALA A 49 7.23 -8.21 -2.48
C ALA A 49 6.67 -7.36 -1.32
N VAL A 50 6.79 -7.84 -0.07
CA VAL A 50 6.41 -7.07 1.13
C VAL A 50 7.22 -5.77 1.21
N LEU A 51 8.53 -5.82 0.98
CA LEU A 51 9.37 -4.63 0.98
C LEU A 51 8.90 -3.60 -0.05
N THR A 52 8.67 -4.01 -1.30
CA THR A 52 8.18 -3.14 -2.36
C THR A 52 6.82 -2.53 -2.03
N ILE A 53 5.87 -3.34 -1.53
CA ILE A 53 4.55 -2.86 -1.10
C ILE A 53 4.71 -1.85 0.04
N SER A 54 5.59 -2.09 1.00
CA SER A 54 5.84 -1.16 2.12
C SER A 54 6.38 0.19 1.64
N VAL A 55 7.24 0.20 0.62
CA VAL A 55 7.77 1.44 0.02
C VAL A 55 6.63 2.18 -0.68
N TYR A 56 5.82 1.47 -1.46
CA TYR A 56 4.64 2.04 -2.12
C TYR A 56 3.65 2.68 -1.13
N VAL A 57 3.30 1.99 -0.05
CA VAL A 57 2.36 2.50 0.96
C VAL A 57 2.89 3.77 1.62
N LYS A 58 4.19 3.84 1.93
CA LYS A 58 4.81 5.05 2.49
C LYS A 58 4.76 6.23 1.50
N ASP A 59 5.11 5.99 0.24
CA ASP A 59 5.11 7.01 -0.81
C ASP A 59 3.70 7.56 -1.09
N ALA A 60 2.71 6.67 -1.17
CA ALA A 60 1.30 7.03 -1.24
C ALA A 60 0.86 7.88 -0.04
N GLY A 61 1.30 7.52 1.17
CA GLY A 61 1.06 8.30 2.38
C GLY A 61 1.64 9.71 2.32
N TYR A 62 2.90 9.84 1.89
CA TYR A 62 3.54 11.14 1.71
C TYR A 62 2.80 12.01 0.68
N SER A 63 2.42 11.44 -0.46
CA SER A 63 1.67 12.14 -1.50
C SER A 63 0.33 12.68 -0.99
N LEU A 64 -0.37 11.92 -0.15
CA LEU A 64 -1.64 12.37 0.45
C LEU A 64 -1.43 13.47 1.49
N CYS A 65 -0.38 13.37 2.32
CA CYS A 65 -0.02 14.42 3.27
C CYS A 65 0.31 15.73 2.56
N GLU A 66 1.17 15.70 1.53
CA GLU A 66 1.52 16.88 0.73
C GLU A 66 0.28 17.51 0.07
N ALA A 67 -0.58 16.69 -0.53
CA ALA A 67 -1.81 17.19 -1.14
C ALA A 67 -2.79 17.79 -0.11
N ALA A 68 -2.81 17.27 1.12
CA ALA A 68 -3.62 17.80 2.21
C ALA A 68 -3.08 19.16 2.69
N GLU A 69 -1.76 19.29 2.86
CA GLU A 69 -1.09 20.55 3.21
C GLU A 69 -1.40 21.64 2.17
N ILE A 70 -1.22 21.34 0.87
CA ILE A 70 -1.56 22.25 -0.22
C ILE A 70 -3.04 22.65 -0.20
N ALA A 71 -3.93 21.70 0.08
CA ALA A 71 -5.37 21.97 0.14
C ALA A 71 -5.74 22.87 1.33
N GLN A 72 -5.04 22.75 2.46
CA GLN A 72 -5.22 23.59 3.65
C GLN A 72 -4.72 25.01 3.41
N GLU A 73 -3.53 25.18 2.83
CA GLU A 73 -2.94 26.49 2.53
C GLU A 73 -3.72 27.24 1.44
N GLY A 74 -4.19 26.53 0.41
CA GLY A 74 -4.99 27.09 -0.67
C GLY A 74 -6.46 27.37 -0.33
N GLY A 75 -6.91 27.01 0.89
CA GLY A 75 -8.25 27.31 1.41
C GLY A 75 -8.31 28.51 2.37
N ALA A 76 -7.17 29.16 2.63
CA ALA A 76 -7.04 30.30 3.53
C ALA A 76 -7.09 31.68 2.83
N GLN A 77 -7.56 31.73 1.57
CA GLN A 77 -7.84 32.95 0.80
C GLN A 77 -9.33 33.03 0.47
#